data_AF-A0A7S1GZM7-F1
#
_entry.id   AF-A0A7S1GZM7-F1
#
_cell.length_a   1.000
_cell.length_b   1.000
_cell.length_c   1.000
_cell.angle_alpha   90.00
_cell.angle_beta   90.00
_cell.angle_gamma   90.00
#
_symmetry.space_group_name_H-M   'P 1'
#
loop_
_entity.id
_entity.type
_entity.pdbx_description
1 polymer ?
#
loop_
_entity_poly.entity_id
_entity_poly.type
_entity_poly.pdbx_seq_one_letter_code
_entity_poly.pdbx_strand_id
1 'polypeptide(L)'
;GRKQRPPPRPHSAPPLRGSPAKTPLQQTGRKEEAILATLSVCELFACLRPAALRVLAGGCRVRSYEAGEVVASQGDPDRCTHVLVQGVCDVSNPPADSRAPSPSPPPGG
;
A
#
# COMPACT_ATOMS: atom_id res chain seq x y z
N GLY A 1 -18.40 25.34 -45.31
CA GLY A 1 -18.43 24.05 -44.60
C GLY A 1 -17.44 24.05 -43.46
N ARG A 2 -17.91 23.90 -42.21
CA ARG A 2 -17.06 23.84 -41.02
C ARG A 2 -16.71 22.37 -40.73
N LYS A 3 -15.42 22.03 -40.78
CA LYS A 3 -14.90 20.69 -40.43
C LYS A 3 -15.08 20.49 -38.92
N GLN A 4 -16.02 19.64 -38.51
CA GLN A 4 -16.16 19.24 -37.11
C GLN A 4 -14.93 18.41 -36.70
N ARG A 5 -14.28 18.80 -35.60
CA ARG A 5 -13.24 17.98 -34.96
C ARG A 5 -13.91 16.87 -34.14
N PRO A 6 -13.38 15.63 -34.18
CA PRO A 6 -13.91 14.54 -33.38
C PRO A 6 -13.67 14.78 -31.88
N PRO A 7 -14.56 14.27 -31.01
CA PRO A 7 -14.44 14.43 -29.57
C PRO A 7 -13.21 13.69 -29.01
N PRO A 8 -12.61 14.18 -27.91
CA PRO A 8 -11.53 13.49 -27.23
C PRO A 8 -12.02 12.14 -26.70
N ARG A 9 -11.22 11.09 -26.91
CA ARG A 9 -11.55 9.75 -26.42
C ARG A 9 -11.51 9.74 -24.89
N PRO A 10 -12.45 9.08 -24.20
CA PRO A 10 -12.35 8.89 -22.76
C PRO A 10 -11.06 8.12 -22.47
N HIS A 11 -10.21 8.68 -21.62
CA HIS A 11 -9.00 8.03 -21.15
C HIS A 11 -9.42 6.76 -20.40
N SER A 12 -9.23 5.60 -21.04
CA SER A 12 -9.35 4.32 -20.37
C SER A 12 -8.36 4.28 -19.23
N ALA A 13 -8.84 4.27 -17.99
CA ALA A 13 -8.01 4.05 -16.82
C ALA A 13 -7.24 2.73 -17.03
N PRO A 14 -5.92 2.71 -16.81
CA PRO A 14 -5.15 1.48 -16.94
C PRO A 14 -5.71 0.43 -15.98
N PRO A 15 -5.86 -0.83 -16.42
CA PRO A 15 -6.32 -1.89 -15.54
C PRO A 15 -5.33 -1.98 -14.37
N LEU A 16 -5.84 -1.90 -13.15
CA LEU A 16 -5.09 -2.28 -11.95
C LEU A 16 -4.70 -3.74 -12.15
N ARG A 17 -3.45 -3.93 -12.60
CA ARG A 17 -2.90 -5.23 -12.94
C ARG A 17 -2.77 -5.97 -11.62
N GLY A 18 -3.78 -6.76 -11.29
CA GLY A 18 -3.75 -7.66 -10.15
C GLY A 18 -2.58 -8.62 -10.33
N SER A 19 -1.48 -8.35 -9.63
CA SER A 19 -0.34 -9.24 -9.56
C SER A 19 -0.83 -10.61 -9.07
N PRO A 20 -0.41 -11.71 -9.72
CA PRO A 20 -0.87 -13.05 -9.38
C PRO A 20 -0.54 -13.33 -7.92
N ALA A 21 -1.57 -13.68 -7.14
CA ALA A 21 -1.45 -14.05 -5.76
C ALA A 21 -0.49 -15.24 -5.64
N LYS A 22 0.77 -14.97 -5.30
CA LYS A 22 1.76 -16.00 -4.96
C LYS A 22 1.28 -16.73 -3.70
N THR A 23 0.90 -17.99 -3.88
CA THR A 23 0.41 -18.88 -2.83
C THR A 23 1.49 -19.07 -1.75
N PRO A 24 1.25 -18.76 -0.47
CA PRO A 24 2.25 -18.93 0.59
C PRO A 24 2.00 -20.26 1.32
N LEU A 25 2.71 -21.31 0.94
CA LEU A 25 2.72 -22.56 1.70
C LEU A 25 4.18 -22.98 1.96
N GLN A 26 4.52 -23.19 3.23
CA GLN A 26 5.75 -23.79 3.79
C GLN A 26 6.90 -22.91 4.35
N GLN A 27 6.77 -21.57 4.41
CA GLN A 27 7.81 -20.70 5.03
C GLN A 27 7.47 -20.16 6.44
N THR A 28 6.48 -20.72 7.13
CA THR A 28 5.87 -20.12 8.33
C THR A 28 6.86 -19.90 9.49
N GLY A 29 7.69 -20.88 9.84
CA GLY A 29 8.60 -20.76 11.00
C GLY A 29 9.68 -19.68 10.85
N ARG A 30 10.41 -19.68 9.72
CA ARG A 30 11.45 -18.66 9.45
C ARG A 30 10.86 -17.27 9.27
N LYS A 31 9.64 -17.19 8.74
CA LYS A 31 8.92 -15.94 8.54
C LYS A 31 8.53 -15.30 9.87
N GLU A 32 8.00 -16.07 10.81
CA GLU A 32 7.61 -15.56 12.13
C GLU A 32 8.82 -15.03 12.91
N GLU A 33 9.95 -15.75 12.87
CA GLU A 33 11.18 -15.32 13.54
C GLU A 33 11.72 -14.00 13.00
N ALA A 34 11.73 -13.81 11.67
CA ALA A 34 12.13 -12.55 11.06
C ALA A 34 11.20 -11.38 11.43
N ILE A 35 9.89 -11.62 11.50
CA ILE A 35 8.91 -10.62 11.96
C ILE A 35 9.17 -10.29 13.43
N LEU A 36 9.35 -11.29 14.28
CA LEU A 36 9.60 -11.10 15.71
C LEU A 36 10.87 -10.29 15.96
N ALA A 37 11.96 -10.61 15.23
CA ALA A 37 13.19 -9.84 15.28
C ALA A 37 12.96 -8.38 14.89
N THR A 38 12.22 -8.13 13.81
CA THR A 38 11.88 -6.77 13.35
C THR A 38 11.03 -6.01 14.38
N LEU A 39 10.01 -6.64 14.95
CA LEU A 39 9.15 -6.02 15.96
C LEU A 39 9.91 -5.69 17.24
N SER A 40 10.88 -6.52 17.64
CA SER A 40 11.67 -6.32 18.87
C SER A 40 12.61 -5.10 18.84
N VAL A 41 13.02 -4.66 17.65
CA VAL A 41 13.90 -3.49 17.46
C VAL A 41 13.12 -2.22 17.09
N CYS A 42 11.82 -2.33 16.84
CA CYS A 42 10.98 -1.20 16.48
C CYS A 42 10.50 -0.46 17.73
N GLU A 43 10.81 0.85 17.82
CA GLU A 43 10.48 1.68 18.99
C GLU A 43 8.98 1.72 19.32
N LEU A 44 8.11 1.61 18.31
CA LEU A 44 6.66 1.53 18.48
C LEU A 44 6.20 0.36 19.37
N PHE A 45 7.03 -0.69 19.47
CA PHE A 45 6.75 -1.90 20.25
C PHE A 45 7.70 -2.12 21.42
N ALA A 46 8.55 -1.14 21.74
CA ALA A 46 9.58 -1.27 22.78
C ALA A 46 9.03 -1.57 24.19
N CYS A 47 7.78 -1.20 24.46
CA CYS A 47 7.11 -1.46 25.75
C CYS A 47 6.42 -2.84 25.83
N LEU A 48 6.41 -3.63 24.75
CA LEU A 48 5.72 -4.91 24.70
C LEU A 48 6.60 -6.03 25.25
N ARG A 49 5.99 -6.88 26.08
CA ARG A 49 6.63 -8.11 26.56
C ARG A 49 6.86 -9.09 25.40
N PRO A 50 7.88 -9.97 25.46
CA PRO A 50 8.16 -10.93 24.40
C PRO A 50 6.97 -11.82 24.00
N ALA A 51 6.13 -12.21 24.96
CA ALA A 51 4.92 -12.98 24.69
C ALA A 51 3.90 -12.21 23.82
N ALA A 52 3.74 -10.91 24.04
CA ALA A 52 2.85 -10.06 23.24
C ALA A 52 3.41 -9.85 21.82
N LEU A 53 4.73 -9.69 21.69
CA LEU A 53 5.39 -9.60 20.39
C LEU A 53 5.16 -10.85 19.54
N ARG A 54 5.19 -12.06 20.14
CA ARG A 54 4.88 -13.31 19.44
C ARG A 54 3.44 -13.36 18.94
N VAL A 55 2.49 -12.89 19.75
CA VAL A 55 1.07 -12.81 19.33
C VAL A 55 0.92 -11.86 18.13
N LEU A 56 1.58 -10.71 18.15
CA LEU A 56 1.60 -9.79 17.01
C LEU A 56 2.25 -10.43 15.78
N ALA A 57 3.42 -11.05 15.93
CA ALA A 57 4.14 -11.69 14.85
C ALA A 57 3.29 -12.77 14.15
N GLY A 58 2.54 -13.57 14.91
CA GLY A 58 1.61 -14.56 14.36
C GLY A 58 0.42 -13.96 13.59
N GLY A 59 0.03 -12.72 13.89
CA GLY A 59 -1.01 -11.99 13.16
C GLY A 59 -0.53 -11.24 11.92
N CYS A 60 0.80 -11.06 11.77
CA CYS A 60 1.38 -10.29 10.68
C CYS A 60 1.35 -11.03 9.34
N ARG A 61 1.16 -10.28 8.25
CA ARG A 61 1.26 -10.79 6.87
C ARG A 61 2.43 -10.13 6.16
N VAL A 62 3.48 -10.89 5.86
CA VAL A 62 4.57 -10.42 4.98
C VAL A 62 4.07 -10.30 3.54
N ARG A 63 4.36 -9.15 2.94
CA ARG A 63 4.19 -8.84 1.52
C ARG A 63 5.53 -8.40 0.95
N SER A 64 5.74 -8.63 -0.33
CA SER A 64 6.90 -8.16 -1.08
C SER A 64 6.41 -7.20 -2.15
N TYR A 65 7.22 -6.18 -2.42
CA TYR A 65 6.96 -5.17 -3.43
C TYR A 65 8.17 -5.06 -4.34
N GLU A 66 7.93 -4.83 -5.63
CA GLU A 66 8.97 -4.54 -6.61
C GLU A 66 9.33 -3.05 -6.57
N ALA A 67 10.50 -2.70 -7.11
CA ALA A 67 10.94 -1.30 -7.17
C ALA A 67 9.95 -0.45 -7.97
N GLY A 68 9.52 0.67 -7.39
CA GLY A 68 8.53 1.58 -7.97
C GLY A 68 7.07 1.22 -7.66
N GLU A 69 6.79 0.11 -6.97
CA GLU A 69 5.44 -0.17 -6.49
C GLU A 69 5.05 0.71 -5.30
N VAL A 70 3.78 1.13 -5.25
CA VAL A 70 3.21 1.92 -4.15
C VAL A 70 2.77 0.97 -3.03
N VAL A 71 3.36 1.15 -1.84
CA VAL A 71 3.01 0.35 -0.66
C VAL A 71 1.66 0.76 -0.06
N ALA A 72 1.43 2.08 0.05
CA ALA A 72 0.19 2.68 0.52
C ALA A 72 0.07 4.11 -0.03
N SER A 73 -1.16 4.58 -0.28
CA SER A 73 -1.44 5.94 -0.76
C SER A 73 -2.06 6.79 0.35
N GLN A 74 -1.81 8.10 0.30
CA GLN A 74 -2.41 9.03 1.24
C GLN A 74 -3.93 9.06 1.09
N GLY A 75 -4.64 8.82 2.19
CA GLY A 75 -6.10 8.79 2.21
C GLY A 75 -6.70 7.43 1.83
N ASP A 76 -5.86 6.41 1.60
CA ASP A 76 -6.36 5.04 1.52
C ASP A 76 -7.06 4.71 2.84
N PRO A 77 -8.27 4.11 2.81
CA PRO A 77 -9.03 3.77 4.00
C PRO A 77 -8.43 2.57 4.77
N ASP A 78 -7.24 2.14 4.37
CA ASP A 78 -6.59 0.95 4.86
C ASP A 78 -6.37 1.05 6.38
N ARG A 79 -6.92 0.05 7.09
CA ARG A 79 -6.88 -0.06 8.55
C ARG A 79 -5.67 -0.87 9.02
N CYS A 80 -4.59 -0.91 8.24
CA CYS A 80 -3.42 -1.73 8.53
C CYS A 80 -2.17 -0.88 8.74
N THR A 81 -1.27 -1.41 9.57
CA THR A 81 0.06 -0.83 9.82
C THR A 81 1.10 -1.66 9.07
N HIS A 82 2.00 -0.98 8.37
CA HIS A 82 3.12 -1.60 7.67
C HIS A 82 4.41 -1.40 8.45
N VAL A 83 5.21 -2.46 8.56
CA VAL A 83 6.57 -2.42 9.12
C VAL A 83 7.52 -2.95 8.05
N LEU A 84 8.55 -2.17 7.72
CA LEU A 84 9.54 -2.56 6.72
C LEU A 84 10.50 -3.58 7.33
N VAL A 85 10.48 -4.81 6.82
CA VAL A 85 11.37 -5.89 7.28
C VAL A 85 12.74 -5.82 6.59
N GLN A 86 12.74 -5.54 5.28
CA GLN A 86 13.95 -5.43 4.46
C GLN A 86 13.68 -4.54 3.25
N GLY A 87 14.66 -3.71 2.88
CA GLY A 87 14.61 -2.84 1.70
C GLY A 87 14.66 -1.37 2.07
N VAL A 88 14.30 -0.52 1.10
CA VAL A 88 14.21 0.93 1.25
C VAL A 88 12.90 1.38 0.60
N CYS A 89 12.23 2.36 1.19
CA CYS A 89 11.05 3.00 0.62
C CYS A 89 11.19 4.52 0.67
N ASP A 90 10.65 5.19 -0.35
CA ASP A 90 10.54 6.64 -0.37
C ASP A 90 9.16 7.06 0.15
N VAL A 91 9.14 8.09 0.99
CA VAL A 91 7.91 8.71 1.48
C VAL A 91 7.79 10.08 0.85
N SER A 92 6.81 10.24 -0.04
CA SER A 92 6.52 11.53 -0.69
C SER A 92 5.14 12.05 -0.28
N ASN A 93 5.07 13.31 0.12
CA ASN A 93 3.81 14.03 0.28
C ASN A 93 3.64 14.96 -0.94
N PRO A 94 2.79 14.61 -1.92
CA PRO A 94 2.58 15.48 -3.07
C PRO A 94 1.99 16.82 -2.60
N PRO A 95 2.40 17.95 -3.20
CA PRO A 95 1.86 19.26 -2.84
C PRO A 95 0.34 19.28 -3.05
N ALA A 96 -0.38 19.95 -2.15
CA ALA A 96 -1.85 19.99 -2.13
C ALA A 96 -2.46 20.41 -3.48
N ASP A 97 -1.75 21.24 -4.25
CA ASP A 97 -2.18 21.75 -5.55
C ASP A 97 -2.14 20.70 -6.68
N SER A 98 -1.54 19.52 -6.44
CA SER A 98 -1.55 18.40 -7.39
C SER A 98 -2.78 17.52 -7.27
N ARG A 99 -3.67 17.75 -6.29
CA ARG A 99 -4.98 17.12 -6.29
C ARG A 99 -5.79 17.69 -7.44
N ALA A 100 -6.07 16.85 -8.44
CA ALA A 100 -7.05 17.19 -9.45
C ALA A 100 -8.33 17.69 -8.75
N PRO A 101 -8.90 18.83 -9.17
CA PRO A 101 -10.13 19.33 -8.57
C PRO A 101 -11.17 18.21 -8.63
N SER A 102 -11.79 17.90 -7.49
CA SER A 102 -12.88 16.94 -7.45
C SER A 102 -13.91 17.34 -8.52
N PRO A 103 -14.37 16.41 -9.38
CA PRO A 103 -15.36 16.76 -10.39
C PRO A 103 -16.57 17.36 -9.68
N SER A 104 -16.95 18.58 -10.08
CA SER A 104 -18.14 19.23 -9.54
C SER A 104 -19.34 18.31 -9.75
N PRO A 105 -20.24 18.16 -8.76
CA PRO A 105 -21.45 17.37 -8.95
C PRO A 105 -22.22 17.94 -10.15
N PRO A 106 -22.84 17.07 -10.99
CA PRO A 106 -23.64 17.55 -12.12
C PRO A 106 -24.79 18.44 -11.60
N PRO A 107 -25.17 19.51 -12.31
CA PRO A 107 -26.31 20.33 -11.93
C PRO A 107 -27.56 19.45 -11.88
N GLY A 108 -28.26 19.46 -10.74
CA GLY A 108 -29.51 18.74 -10.56
C GLY A 108 -30.58 19.30 -11.50
N GLY A 109 -31.25 18.41 -12.22
CA GLY A 109 -32.46 18.70 -13.00
C GLY A 109 -33.73 18.30 -12.27
#